data_AF-D5CUH7-F1
#
_entry.id   AF-D5CUH7-F1
#
_cell.length_a   1.000
_cell.length_b   1.000
_cell.length_c   1.000
_cell.angle_alpha   90.00
_cell.angle_beta   90.00
_cell.angle_gamma   90.00
#
_symmetry.space_group_name_H-M   'P 1'
#
loop_
_entity.id
_entity.type
_entity.pdbx_description
1 polymer ?
#
loop_
_entity_poly.entity_id
_entity_poly.type
_entity_poly.pdbx_seq_one_letter_code
_entity_poly.pdbx_strand_id
1 'polypeptide(L)'
;MKILPIPFIALTGMLLANAAVAENDMMQIGKHHDMSMIDTRISLNESPQMKQHQLSNMREHVVAVKSIVGLMAEGRFEEASKIAHDKLGLTPEMKMMCGMFNNENFEQLGLAFHRSGDELGDALHTGDIKASLRSLNKTMQYCVECHATYRQ
;
A
#
# COMPACT_ATOMS: atom_id res chain seq x y z
N MET A 1 31.51 33.52 27.39
CA MET A 1 31.27 34.21 28.69
C MET A 1 30.40 35.42 28.39
N LYS A 2 29.17 35.59 28.87
CA LYS A 2 28.49 35.08 30.06
C LYS A 2 27.01 34.86 29.74
N ILE A 3 26.50 33.71 30.15
CA ILE A 3 25.07 33.43 30.29
C ILE A 3 24.73 33.86 31.72
N LEU A 4 23.67 34.65 31.93
CA LEU A 4 23.16 34.94 33.27
C LEU A 4 21.67 34.57 33.32
N PRO A 5 21.22 33.77 34.30
CA PRO A 5 19.87 33.25 34.37
C PRO A 5 18.93 34.23 35.09
N ILE A 6 17.67 34.31 34.65
CA ILE A 6 16.61 35.05 35.34
C ILE A 6 15.69 34.02 36.01
N PRO A 7 15.32 34.23 37.29
CA PRO A 7 14.84 33.17 38.16
C PRO A 7 13.36 32.81 37.96
N PHE A 8 13.09 31.55 38.26
CA PHE A 8 11.77 30.95 38.44
C PHE A 8 11.05 31.65 39.61
N ILE A 9 9.93 32.33 39.33
CA ILE A 9 8.99 32.78 40.35
C ILE A 9 7.74 31.93 40.20
N ALA A 10 7.53 31.03 41.15
CA ALA A 10 6.29 30.32 41.34
C ALA A 10 5.28 31.27 42.00
N LEU A 11 4.16 31.54 41.34
CA LEU A 11 3.03 32.23 41.94
C LEU A 11 1.78 31.35 41.79
N THR A 12 1.48 30.63 42.87
CA THR A 12 0.18 30.05 43.17
C THR A 12 -0.84 31.17 43.38
N GLY A 13 -2.02 31.08 42.76
CA GLY A 13 -3.09 32.03 43.06
C GLY A 13 -4.38 31.88 42.24
N MET A 14 -5.39 31.32 42.90
CA MET A 14 -6.82 31.62 42.79
C MET A 14 -7.61 31.24 41.52
N LEU A 15 -8.48 30.24 41.71
CA LEU A 15 -9.73 30.07 40.98
C LEU A 15 -10.60 31.32 41.12
N LEU A 16 -11.09 31.84 40.00
CA LEU A 16 -12.35 32.57 39.92
C LEU A 16 -13.14 32.01 38.74
N ALA A 17 -14.27 31.37 39.07
CA ALA A 17 -15.30 31.02 38.11
C ALA A 17 -16.02 32.31 37.69
N ASN A 18 -15.98 32.63 36.40
CA ASN A 18 -16.90 33.57 35.78
C ASN A 18 -17.73 32.81 34.75
N ALA A 19 -18.96 32.49 35.14
CA ALA A 19 -20.01 32.11 34.22
C ALA A 19 -20.87 33.35 33.98
N ALA A 20 -20.88 33.88 32.74
CA ALA A 20 -22.02 34.60 32.15
C ALA A 20 -21.72 35.09 30.72
N VAL A 21 -22.39 34.41 29.78
CA VAL A 21 -23.09 34.90 28.58
C VAL A 21 -22.29 35.62 27.47
N ALA A 22 -22.16 34.92 26.34
CA ALA A 22 -22.33 35.54 25.02
C ALA A 22 -23.13 34.56 24.15
N GLU A 23 -24.42 34.85 23.95
CA GLU A 23 -25.17 34.32 22.80
C GLU A 23 -24.50 34.87 21.54
N ASN A 24 -24.03 33.96 20.69
CA ASN A 24 -23.55 34.32 19.37
C ASN A 24 -24.27 33.44 18.36
N ASP A 25 -25.31 34.01 17.75
CA ASP A 25 -25.92 33.50 16.53
C ASP A 25 -24.84 33.34 15.45
N MET A 26 -24.45 32.10 15.19
CA MET A 26 -23.67 31.75 14.00
C MET A 26 -24.41 30.68 13.22
N MET A 27 -25.06 31.16 12.16
CA MET A 27 -25.20 30.54 10.85
C MET A 27 -25.36 29.02 10.81
N GLN A 28 -26.58 28.62 10.43
CA GLN A 28 -26.86 27.40 9.67
C GLN A 28 -25.91 27.30 8.46
N ILE A 29 -24.72 26.73 8.66
CA ILE A 29 -23.89 26.24 7.56
C ILE A 29 -24.51 24.91 7.16
N GLY A 30 -25.06 24.91 5.96
CA GLY A 30 -25.81 23.82 5.38
C GLY A 30 -25.10 22.49 5.55
N LYS A 31 -25.94 21.46 5.70
CA LYS A 31 -25.61 20.06 5.44
C LYS A 31 -25.03 19.95 4.02
N HIS A 32 -23.75 20.27 3.86
CA HIS A 32 -22.97 19.75 2.75
C HIS A 32 -22.86 18.26 3.05
N HIS A 33 -23.74 17.52 2.38
CA HIS A 33 -23.65 16.07 2.27
C HIS A 33 -22.20 15.71 1.95
N ASP A 34 -21.50 15.19 2.95
CA ASP A 34 -20.36 14.32 2.76
C ASP A 34 -20.88 13.12 1.97
N MET A 35 -20.85 13.24 0.64
CA MET A 35 -20.97 12.09 -0.24
C MET A 35 -19.67 11.31 -0.09
N SER A 36 -19.52 10.64 1.05
CA SER A 36 -18.59 9.53 1.21
C SER A 36 -18.85 8.62 0.00
N MET A 37 -17.92 8.67 -0.95
CA MET A 37 -17.99 7.91 -2.18
C MET A 37 -17.98 6.44 -1.76
N ILE A 38 -19.15 5.80 -1.80
CA ILE A 38 -19.28 4.41 -1.40
C ILE A 38 -18.33 3.59 -2.27
N ASP A 39 -17.39 2.90 -1.63
CA ASP A 39 -16.46 2.02 -2.33
C ASP A 39 -17.22 0.81 -2.88
N THR A 40 -17.41 0.80 -4.20
CA THR A 40 -18.20 -0.21 -4.92
C THR A 40 -17.39 -1.45 -5.29
N ARG A 41 -16.10 -1.51 -4.94
CA ARG A 41 -15.24 -2.67 -5.22
C ARG A 41 -15.67 -3.91 -4.45
N ILE A 42 -15.35 -5.07 -5.00
CA ILE A 42 -15.74 -6.38 -4.48
C ILE A 42 -14.93 -6.69 -3.23
N SER A 43 -15.63 -6.93 -2.11
CA SER A 43 -15.04 -7.53 -0.90
C SER A 43 -15.04 -9.04 -1.04
N LEU A 44 -13.90 -9.67 -0.77
CA LEU A 44 -13.77 -11.14 -0.74
C LEU A 44 -14.41 -11.77 0.51
N ASN A 45 -14.85 -10.95 1.47
CA ASN A 45 -15.48 -11.38 2.72
C ASN A 45 -14.63 -12.34 3.56
N GLU A 46 -13.31 -12.18 3.47
CA GLU A 46 -12.31 -12.92 4.23
C GLU A 46 -12.36 -12.64 5.74
N SER A 47 -11.78 -13.55 6.53
CA SER A 47 -11.56 -13.31 7.96
C SER A 47 -10.61 -12.11 8.18
N PRO A 48 -10.69 -11.39 9.33
CA PRO A 48 -9.78 -10.28 9.62
C PRO A 48 -8.29 -10.67 9.51
N GLN A 49 -7.95 -11.89 9.94
CA GLN A 49 -6.60 -12.42 9.87
C GLN A 49 -6.14 -12.62 8.42
N MET A 50 -7.00 -13.18 7.56
CA MET A 50 -6.63 -13.36 6.15
C MET A 50 -6.52 -12.04 5.39
N LYS A 51 -7.38 -11.07 5.68
CA LYS A 51 -7.25 -9.71 5.14
C LYS A 51 -5.90 -9.09 5.49
N GLN A 52 -5.50 -9.20 6.76
CA GLN A 52 -4.22 -8.65 7.20
C GLN A 52 -3.03 -9.37 6.53
N HIS A 53 -3.09 -10.69 6.40
CA HIS A 53 -2.06 -11.46 5.71
C HIS A 53 -1.95 -11.06 4.23
N GLN A 54 -3.09 -10.98 3.52
CA GLN A 54 -3.15 -10.52 2.13
C GLN A 54 -2.58 -9.10 1.98
N LEU A 55 -2.96 -8.17 2.87
CA LEU A 55 -2.40 -6.80 2.87
C LEU A 55 -0.90 -6.78 3.16
N SER A 56 -0.37 -7.70 3.95
CA SER A 56 1.08 -7.84 4.15
C SER A 56 1.78 -8.23 2.84
N ASN A 57 1.29 -9.28 2.18
CA ASN A 57 1.85 -9.76 0.91
C ASN A 57 1.83 -8.66 -0.17
N MET A 58 0.71 -7.93 -0.30
CA MET A 58 0.62 -6.82 -1.26
C MET A 58 1.63 -5.70 -0.97
N ARG A 59 1.90 -5.38 0.30
CA ARG A 59 2.93 -4.40 0.67
C ARG A 59 4.33 -4.91 0.32
N GLU A 60 4.58 -6.19 0.55
CA GLU A 60 5.85 -6.83 0.19
C GLU A 60 6.08 -6.84 -1.33
N HIS A 61 5.02 -7.03 -2.14
CA HIS A 61 5.13 -6.91 -3.60
C HIS A 61 5.56 -5.51 -4.03
N VAL A 62 5.02 -4.46 -3.42
CA VAL A 62 5.43 -3.07 -3.72
C VAL A 62 6.88 -2.80 -3.28
N VAL A 63 7.32 -3.38 -2.17
CA VAL A 63 8.74 -3.34 -1.76
C VAL A 63 9.63 -4.03 -2.79
N ALA A 64 9.23 -5.20 -3.30
CA ALA A 64 9.98 -5.90 -4.33
C ALA A 64 10.07 -5.09 -5.63
N VAL A 65 8.96 -4.47 -6.08
CA VAL A 65 8.95 -3.57 -7.26
C VAL A 65 9.93 -2.42 -7.08
N LYS A 66 9.94 -1.76 -5.91
CA LYS A 66 10.90 -0.70 -5.61
C LYS A 66 12.35 -1.20 -5.75
N SER A 67 12.66 -2.36 -5.16
CA SER A 67 14.00 -2.94 -5.21
C SER A 67 14.42 -3.29 -6.63
N ILE A 68 13.52 -3.89 -7.43
CA ILE A 68 13.75 -4.20 -8.85
C ILE A 68 14.09 -2.92 -9.62
N VAL A 69 13.28 -1.86 -9.48
CA VAL A 69 13.53 -0.58 -10.17
C VAL A 69 14.87 0.03 -9.76
N GLY A 70 15.22 -0.02 -8.47
CA GLY A 70 16.53 0.45 -7.99
C GLY A 70 17.69 -0.33 -8.61
N LEU A 71 17.61 -1.66 -8.62
CA LEU A 71 18.64 -2.51 -9.21
C LEU A 71 18.76 -2.32 -10.72
N MET A 72 17.63 -2.15 -11.43
CA MET A 72 17.63 -1.80 -12.86
C MET A 72 18.34 -0.47 -13.11
N ALA A 73 18.13 0.54 -12.26
CA ALA A 73 18.79 1.84 -12.38
C ALA A 73 20.31 1.75 -12.15
N GLU A 74 20.77 0.78 -11.36
CA GLU A 74 22.19 0.48 -11.12
C GLU A 74 22.79 -0.50 -12.15
N GLY A 75 21.99 -0.99 -13.13
CA GLY A 75 22.42 -1.99 -14.10
C GLY A 75 22.59 -3.41 -13.52
N ARG A 76 22.09 -3.65 -12.30
CA ARG A 76 22.19 -4.93 -11.56
C ARG A 76 21.02 -5.86 -11.89
N PHE A 77 20.88 -6.17 -13.17
CA PHE A 77 19.73 -6.91 -13.71
C PHE A 77 19.60 -8.34 -13.18
N GLU A 78 20.71 -9.03 -12.96
CA GLU A 78 20.71 -10.40 -12.41
C GLU A 78 20.13 -10.45 -10.99
N GLU A 79 20.46 -9.46 -10.15
CA GLU A 79 19.90 -9.37 -8.80
C GLU A 79 18.42 -8.97 -8.84
N ALA A 80 18.04 -8.09 -9.77
CA ALA A 80 16.64 -7.73 -9.98
C ALA A 80 15.81 -8.95 -10.42
N SER A 81 16.36 -9.78 -11.31
CA SER A 81 15.73 -11.01 -11.79
C SER A 81 15.42 -11.97 -10.63
N LYS A 82 16.38 -12.20 -9.73
CA LYS A 82 16.18 -13.02 -8.52
C LYS A 82 15.05 -12.48 -7.64
N ILE A 83 15.02 -11.17 -7.39
CA ILE A 83 13.93 -10.58 -6.61
C ILE A 83 12.58 -10.77 -7.28
N ALA A 84 12.49 -10.64 -8.61
CA ALA A 84 11.25 -10.85 -9.34
C ALA A 84 10.72 -12.29 -9.17
N HIS A 85 11.55 -13.31 -9.40
CA HIS A 85 11.16 -14.70 -9.18
C HIS A 85 10.79 -14.98 -7.71
N ASP A 86 11.64 -14.56 -6.76
CA ASP A 86 11.48 -14.93 -5.35
C ASP A 86 10.32 -14.22 -4.67
N LYS A 87 9.98 -12.99 -5.10
CA LYS A 87 9.04 -12.11 -4.38
C LYS A 87 7.77 -11.80 -5.15
N LEU A 88 7.77 -11.97 -6.47
CA LEU A 88 6.62 -11.74 -7.34
C LEU A 88 6.23 -13.01 -8.09
N GLY A 89 7.14 -13.95 -8.34
CA GLY A 89 6.92 -15.17 -9.11
C GLY A 89 5.91 -16.15 -8.52
N LEU A 90 5.52 -17.15 -9.33
CA LEU A 90 4.57 -18.19 -8.93
C LEU A 90 5.27 -19.32 -8.17
N THR A 91 5.52 -19.09 -6.88
CA THR A 91 6.03 -20.14 -5.99
C THR A 91 4.94 -21.19 -5.67
N PRO A 92 5.31 -22.42 -5.24
CA PRO A 92 4.34 -23.39 -4.76
C PRO A 92 3.44 -22.85 -3.64
N GLU A 93 4.00 -22.06 -2.73
CA GLU A 93 3.26 -21.40 -1.65
C GLU A 93 2.24 -20.41 -2.19
N MET A 94 2.65 -19.53 -3.12
CA MET A 94 1.72 -18.57 -3.74
C MET A 94 0.61 -19.28 -4.52
N LYS A 95 0.94 -20.36 -5.24
CA LYS A 95 -0.05 -21.16 -5.96
C LYS A 95 -1.11 -21.74 -5.01
N MET A 96 -0.70 -22.25 -3.85
CA MET A 96 -1.63 -22.73 -2.83
C MET A 96 -2.48 -21.60 -2.26
N MET A 97 -1.86 -20.46 -1.91
CA MET A 97 -2.58 -19.32 -1.35
C MET A 97 -3.62 -18.72 -2.30
N CYS A 98 -3.31 -18.61 -3.60
CA CYS A 98 -4.29 -18.14 -4.59
C CYS A 98 -5.55 -19.01 -4.62
N GLY A 99 -5.40 -20.34 -4.48
CA GLY A 99 -6.52 -21.28 -4.46
C GLY A 99 -7.32 -21.32 -3.16
N MET A 100 -6.94 -20.55 -2.13
CA MET A 100 -7.70 -20.47 -0.87
C MET A 100 -8.85 -19.46 -0.92
N PHE A 101 -8.84 -18.55 -1.90
CA PHE A 101 -9.90 -17.55 -2.05
C PHE A 101 -11.13 -18.18 -2.71
N ASN A 102 -12.31 -17.99 -2.14
CA ASN A 102 -13.57 -18.48 -2.72
C ASN A 102 -14.10 -17.54 -3.83
N ASN A 103 -13.22 -17.13 -4.74
CA ASN A 103 -13.53 -16.27 -5.88
C ASN A 103 -12.60 -16.62 -7.05
N GLU A 104 -13.13 -17.30 -8.05
CA GLU A 104 -12.37 -17.78 -9.21
C GLU A 104 -11.68 -16.64 -9.99
N ASN A 105 -12.37 -15.51 -10.18
CA ASN A 105 -11.78 -14.36 -10.87
C ASN A 105 -10.60 -13.78 -10.09
N PHE A 106 -10.69 -13.73 -8.76
CA PHE A 106 -9.61 -13.27 -7.90
C PHE A 106 -8.42 -14.23 -7.93
N GLU A 107 -8.69 -15.53 -7.83
CA GLU A 107 -7.67 -16.57 -7.93
C GLU A 107 -6.91 -16.48 -9.27
N GLN A 108 -7.62 -16.43 -10.39
CA GLN A 108 -6.99 -16.35 -11.71
C GLN A 108 -6.18 -15.06 -11.89
N LEU A 109 -6.68 -13.93 -11.38
CA LEU A 109 -5.95 -12.67 -11.40
C LEU A 109 -4.66 -12.75 -10.58
N GLY A 110 -4.71 -13.35 -9.39
CA GLY A 110 -3.53 -13.58 -8.54
C GLY A 110 -2.50 -14.50 -9.20
N LEU A 111 -2.95 -15.61 -9.79
CA LEU A 111 -2.08 -16.53 -10.54
C LEU A 111 -1.44 -15.85 -11.75
N ALA A 112 -2.19 -15.02 -12.48
CA ALA A 112 -1.69 -14.27 -13.62
C ALA A 112 -0.64 -13.22 -13.22
N PHE A 113 -0.87 -12.50 -12.12
CA PHE A 113 0.11 -11.61 -11.51
C PHE A 113 1.41 -12.36 -11.19
N HIS A 114 1.31 -13.48 -10.49
CA HIS A 114 2.50 -14.23 -10.09
C HIS A 114 3.28 -14.79 -11.27
N ARG A 115 2.61 -15.33 -12.30
CA ARG A 115 3.27 -15.73 -13.55
C ARG A 115 3.96 -14.56 -14.25
N SER A 116 3.36 -13.38 -14.22
CA SER A 116 4.00 -12.18 -14.78
C SER A 116 5.25 -11.75 -13.99
N GLY A 117 5.34 -12.11 -12.71
CA GLY A 117 6.55 -11.96 -11.91
C GLY A 117 7.69 -12.84 -12.41
N ASP A 118 7.39 -14.08 -12.80
CA ASP A 118 8.38 -14.98 -13.44
C ASP A 118 8.81 -14.45 -14.81
N GLU A 119 7.86 -14.01 -15.64
CA GLU A 119 8.16 -13.38 -16.94
C GLU A 119 9.00 -12.09 -16.79
N LEU A 120 8.80 -11.34 -15.70
CA LEU A 120 9.64 -10.20 -15.35
C LEU A 120 11.05 -10.64 -14.97
N GLY A 121 11.18 -11.69 -14.15
CA GLY A 121 12.47 -12.29 -13.80
C GLY A 121 13.26 -12.73 -15.03
N ASP A 122 12.61 -13.42 -15.96
CA ASP A 122 13.20 -13.86 -17.23
C ASP A 122 13.64 -12.66 -18.08
N ALA A 123 12.79 -11.63 -18.20
CA ALA A 123 13.12 -10.42 -18.95
C ALA A 123 14.31 -9.66 -18.34
N LEU A 124 14.36 -9.55 -17.01
CA LEU A 124 15.47 -8.93 -16.28
C LEU A 124 16.77 -9.70 -16.52
N HIS A 125 16.74 -11.04 -16.50
CA HIS A 125 17.94 -11.86 -16.71
C HIS A 125 18.65 -11.58 -18.05
N THR A 126 17.92 -11.11 -19.06
CA THR A 126 18.51 -10.72 -20.36
C THR A 126 19.38 -9.45 -20.30
N GLY A 127 19.20 -8.61 -19.29
CA GLY A 127 19.84 -7.29 -19.20
C GLY A 127 19.30 -6.22 -20.17
N ASP A 128 18.30 -6.53 -21.01
CA ASP A 128 17.65 -5.54 -21.87
C ASP A 128 16.70 -4.66 -21.03
N ILE A 129 17.09 -3.41 -20.81
CA ILE A 129 16.29 -2.44 -20.05
C ILE A 129 14.90 -2.20 -20.68
N LYS A 130 14.78 -2.19 -22.01
CA LYS A 130 13.50 -1.96 -22.67
C LYS A 130 12.58 -3.17 -22.51
N ALA A 131 13.13 -4.39 -22.62
CA ALA A 131 12.37 -5.62 -22.36
C ALA A 131 11.92 -5.69 -20.89
N SER A 132 12.84 -5.38 -19.97
CA SER A 132 12.58 -5.33 -18.53
C SER A 132 11.47 -4.34 -18.18
N LEU A 133 11.52 -3.12 -18.71
CA LEU A 133 10.48 -2.10 -18.48
C LEU A 133 9.12 -2.51 -19.05
N ARG A 134 9.08 -3.16 -20.22
CA ARG A 134 7.83 -3.69 -20.78
C ARG A 134 7.23 -4.76 -19.89
N SER A 135 8.04 -5.71 -19.42
CA SER A 135 7.59 -6.77 -18.53
C SER A 135 7.13 -6.20 -17.18
N LEU A 136 7.88 -5.25 -16.61
CA LEU A 136 7.52 -4.57 -15.36
C LEU A 136 6.18 -3.84 -15.48
N ASN A 137 5.95 -3.16 -16.61
CA ASN A 137 4.67 -2.50 -16.89
C ASN A 137 3.50 -3.52 -16.92
N LYS A 138 3.71 -4.69 -17.54
CA LYS A 138 2.71 -5.78 -17.53
C LYS A 138 2.44 -6.28 -16.10
N THR A 139 3.47 -6.50 -15.29
CA THR A 139 3.29 -6.91 -13.89
C THR A 139 2.51 -5.86 -13.09
N MET A 140 2.84 -4.58 -13.26
CA MET A 140 2.16 -3.47 -12.58
C MET A 140 0.70 -3.29 -13.02
N GLN A 141 0.35 -3.69 -14.25
CA GLN A 141 -1.03 -3.66 -14.72
C GLN A 141 -1.95 -4.52 -13.83
N TYR A 142 -1.49 -5.66 -13.34
CA TYR A 142 -2.27 -6.50 -12.44
C TYR A 142 -2.50 -5.86 -11.07
N CYS A 143 -1.54 -5.07 -10.56
CA CYS A 143 -1.74 -4.27 -9.35
C CYS A 143 -2.90 -3.28 -9.54
N VAL A 144 -2.94 -2.61 -10.70
CA VAL A 144 -3.99 -1.65 -11.04
C VAL A 144 -5.34 -2.34 -11.22
N GLU A 145 -5.38 -3.45 -11.96
CA GLU A 145 -6.61 -4.23 -12.20
C GLU A 145 -7.20 -4.78 -10.90
N CYS A 146 -6.36 -5.35 -10.04
CA CYS A 146 -6.78 -5.86 -8.73
C CYS A 146 -7.35 -4.73 -7.86
N HIS A 147 -6.63 -3.61 -7.75
CA HIS A 147 -7.08 -2.48 -6.92
C HIS A 147 -8.29 -1.72 -7.49
N ALA A 148 -8.54 -1.80 -8.80
CA ALA A 148 -9.74 -1.27 -9.41
C ALA A 148 -10.98 -2.14 -9.15
N THR A 149 -10.78 -3.46 -8.95
CA THR A 149 -11.88 -4.44 -8.86
C THR A 149 -12.20 -4.83 -7.43
N TYR A 150 -11.17 -5.05 -6.61
CA TYR A 150 -11.28 -5.65 -5.29
C TYR A 150 -10.87 -4.69 -4.18
N ARG A 151 -11.37 -4.98 -2.98
CA ARG A 151 -10.99 -4.33 -1.74
C ARG A 151 -10.93 -5.34 -0.60
N GLN A 152 -10.14 -5.01 0.41
CA GLN A 152 -9.88 -5.80 1.60
C GLN A 152 -10.76 -5.32 2.75
#